data_AF-A0A8T7EKP2-F1
#
_entry.id   AF-A0A8T7EKP2-F1
#
_cell.length_a   1.000
_cell.length_b   1.000
_cell.length_c   1.000
_cell.angle_alpha   90.00
_cell.angle_beta   90.00
_cell.angle_gamma   90.00
#
_symmetry.space_group_name_H-M   'P 1'
#
loop_
_entity.id
_entity.type
_entity.pdbx_description
1 polymer ?
#
loop_
_entity_poly.entity_id
_entity_poly.type
_entity_poly.pdbx_seq_one_letter_code
_entity_poly.pdbx_strand_id
1 'polypeptide(L)'
;MAQSRRGIDATQPDNDVYCAQLAELAIQTAETEVQLEEITGEVDEELLFESQNAFSYLDVAALEYMGVMPFNTVFRPWFRNFQESNMMFVTGDDFAVFIDRRWTTMPEESFRLLPNLEGRRPRTFCDAAWCNGPQPTPTPTGSGPIIALFEAATPVATSEAVPIGPVPVNKTLVTWNNIRVTYIVDNPTTRAVQVALEICAEPAQITCEPVLNVYDGNAGIFKPIIQQFNGLNVFELSYGYQTNVIVEGATRYSRDIFISEPGLR
;
A
#
# COMPACT_ATOMS: atom_id res chain seq x y z
N MET A 1 -13.06 13.25 45.55
CA MET A 1 -13.01 12.09 46.45
C MET A 1 -12.44 10.94 45.65
N ALA A 2 -11.28 10.42 46.02
CA ALA A 2 -10.56 9.39 45.28
C ALA A 2 -11.19 8.01 45.54
N GLN A 3 -11.67 7.34 44.50
CA GLN A 3 -12.00 5.91 44.57
C GLN A 3 -10.75 5.10 44.26
N SER A 4 -10.28 4.40 45.30
CA SER A 4 -9.19 3.44 45.28
C SER A 4 -9.49 2.28 44.31
N ARG A 5 -8.68 2.11 43.27
CA ARG A 5 -8.64 0.88 42.45
C ARG A 5 -8.21 -0.29 43.35
N ARG A 6 -9.16 -1.11 43.82
CA ARG A 6 -8.84 -2.41 44.46
C ARG A 6 -8.51 -3.40 43.35
N GLY A 7 -7.28 -3.91 43.34
CA GLY A 7 -6.90 -5.04 42.50
C GLY A 7 -7.65 -6.30 42.89
N ILE A 8 -7.95 -7.14 41.90
CA ILE A 8 -8.60 -8.44 42.10
C ILE A 8 -7.61 -9.37 42.81
N ASP A 9 -8.02 -9.94 43.94
CA ASP A 9 -7.22 -10.92 44.67
C ASP A 9 -7.39 -12.31 44.05
N ALA A 10 -6.41 -12.69 43.22
CA ALA A 10 -6.41 -13.96 42.49
C ALA A 10 -6.12 -15.19 43.38
N THR A 11 -5.92 -15.02 44.69
CA THR A 11 -5.56 -16.13 45.59
C THR A 11 -6.76 -16.90 46.14
N GLN A 12 -7.99 -16.48 45.84
CA GLN A 12 -9.23 -17.14 46.31
C GLN A 12 -10.30 -17.26 45.20
N PRO A 13 -10.11 -18.17 44.22
CA PRO A 13 -10.94 -18.24 43.02
C PRO A 13 -12.38 -18.77 43.23
N ASP A 14 -12.65 -19.46 44.35
CA ASP A 14 -13.97 -20.03 44.67
C ASP A 14 -14.82 -19.14 45.59
N ASN A 15 -14.37 -17.92 45.88
CA ASN A 15 -15.11 -17.00 46.73
C ASN A 15 -16.23 -16.33 45.92
N ASP A 16 -17.46 -16.30 46.43
CA ASP A 16 -18.60 -15.60 45.82
C ASP A 16 -18.27 -14.14 45.50
N VAL A 17 -17.39 -13.52 46.30
CA VAL A 17 -16.89 -12.16 46.07
C VAL A 17 -15.98 -12.07 44.83
N TYR A 18 -15.17 -13.09 44.56
CA TYR A 18 -14.31 -13.16 43.39
C TYR A 18 -15.14 -13.36 42.11
N CYS A 19 -16.14 -14.25 42.15
CA CYS A 19 -17.07 -14.46 41.05
C CYS A 19 -17.90 -13.20 40.75
N ALA A 20 -18.35 -12.48 41.78
CA ALA A 20 -19.06 -11.22 41.61
C ALA A 20 -18.15 -10.13 41.00
N GLN A 21 -16.90 -10.03 41.44
CA GLN A 21 -15.92 -9.08 40.90
C GLN A 21 -15.52 -9.39 39.45
N LEU A 22 -15.38 -10.66 39.10
CA LEU A 22 -15.15 -11.09 37.71
C LEU A 22 -16.37 -10.84 36.82
N ALA A 23 -17.57 -11.11 37.31
CA ALA A 23 -18.79 -10.82 36.58
C ALA A 23 -18.95 -9.31 36.36
N GLU A 24 -18.67 -8.49 37.38
CA GLU A 24 -18.71 -7.03 37.28
C GLU A 24 -17.62 -6.49 36.33
N LEU A 25 -16.41 -7.05 36.34
CA LEU A 25 -15.38 -6.70 35.37
C LEU A 25 -15.76 -7.15 33.94
N ALA A 26 -16.30 -8.36 33.77
CA ALA A 26 -16.73 -8.86 32.47
C ALA A 26 -17.91 -8.04 31.92
N ILE A 27 -18.85 -7.65 32.78
CA ILE A 27 -19.95 -6.73 32.44
C ILE A 27 -19.39 -5.36 32.11
N GLN A 28 -18.48 -4.79 32.92
CA GLN A 28 -17.82 -3.53 32.57
C GLN A 28 -17.09 -3.62 31.23
N THR A 29 -16.38 -4.72 30.94
CA THR A 29 -15.63 -4.87 29.69
C THR A 29 -16.56 -5.13 28.49
N ALA A 30 -17.70 -5.78 28.70
CA ALA A 30 -18.68 -6.12 27.66
C ALA A 30 -19.71 -5.00 27.40
N GLU A 31 -20.08 -4.24 28.44
CA GLU A 31 -21.00 -3.10 28.39
C GLU A 31 -20.29 -1.76 28.20
N THR A 32 -18.96 -1.73 28.25
CA THR A 32 -18.21 -0.65 27.59
C THR A 32 -18.40 -0.86 26.08
N GLU A 33 -19.53 -0.39 25.56
CA GLU A 33 -19.54 0.18 24.21
C GLU A 33 -18.29 1.04 24.13
N VAL A 34 -17.49 0.89 23.07
CA VAL A 34 -16.39 1.80 22.79
C VAL A 34 -17.01 3.18 22.68
N GLN A 35 -17.15 3.88 23.80
CA GLN A 35 -17.35 5.30 23.85
C GLN A 35 -16.05 5.80 23.25
N LEU A 36 -16.15 6.35 22.04
CA LEU A 36 -15.16 7.26 21.51
C LEU A 36 -15.06 8.38 22.55
N GLU A 37 -14.20 8.16 23.55
CA GLU A 37 -13.88 9.17 24.55
C GLU A 37 -13.43 10.38 23.76
N GLU A 38 -14.22 11.43 23.92
CA GLU A 38 -13.92 12.79 23.53
C GLU A 38 -12.46 13.07 23.89
N ILE A 39 -11.64 13.19 22.85
CA ILE A 39 -10.18 13.15 22.90
C ILE A 39 -9.69 14.26 23.83
N THR A 40 -9.39 13.91 25.08
CA THR A 40 -8.57 14.74 25.96
C THR A 40 -7.11 14.49 25.63
N GLY A 41 -6.70 15.06 24.49
CA GLY A 41 -5.42 15.75 24.29
C GLY A 41 -4.07 15.08 24.59
N GLU A 42 -3.99 13.79 24.92
CA GLU A 42 -2.72 13.08 25.04
C GLU A 42 -2.77 11.81 24.21
N VAL A 43 -2.32 11.92 22.96
CA VAL A 43 -2.19 10.79 22.06
C VAL A 43 -0.97 10.00 22.54
N ASP A 44 -1.19 8.76 22.99
CA ASP A 44 -0.10 7.86 23.36
C ASP A 44 0.81 7.63 22.14
N GLU A 45 1.98 8.28 22.14
CA GLU A 45 2.94 8.24 21.03
C GLU A 45 3.43 6.81 20.74
N GLU A 46 3.38 5.90 21.71
CA GLU A 46 3.76 4.48 21.51
C GLU A 46 2.76 3.71 20.63
N LEU A 47 1.54 4.25 20.46
CA LEU A 47 0.49 3.67 19.61
C LEU A 47 0.37 4.37 18.25
N LEU A 48 1.30 5.27 17.96
CA LEU A 48 1.37 5.98 16.69
C LEU A 48 2.44 5.37 15.78
N PHE A 49 2.08 5.28 14.51
CA PHE A 49 2.97 4.81 13.46
C PHE A 49 2.92 5.77 12.29
N GLU A 50 3.87 5.62 11.40
CA GLU A 50 4.04 6.51 10.26
C GLU A 50 3.86 5.73 8.96
N SER A 51 3.20 6.37 8.01
CA SER A 51 3.11 5.84 6.65
C SER A 51 4.48 5.89 5.96
N GLN A 52 4.76 4.84 5.20
CA GLN A 52 5.85 4.74 4.24
C GLN A 52 5.29 4.71 2.82
N ASN A 53 4.39 5.66 2.52
CA ASN A 53 3.71 5.81 1.22
C ASN A 53 2.64 4.75 0.96
N ALA A 54 1.78 4.49 1.94
CA ALA A 54 0.77 3.45 1.88
C ALA A 54 -0.42 3.80 0.94
N PHE A 55 -0.92 2.83 0.17
CA PHE A 55 -2.19 2.98 -0.54
C PHE A 55 -3.36 2.93 0.44
N SER A 56 -4.31 3.86 0.31
CA SER A 56 -5.46 4.00 1.20
C SER A 56 -6.79 3.65 0.54
N TYR A 57 -7.68 3.03 1.31
CA TYR A 57 -8.97 2.51 0.83
C TYR A 57 -10.11 2.77 1.83
N LEU A 58 -11.35 2.89 1.37
CA LEU A 58 -12.54 2.97 2.24
C LEU A 58 -13.08 1.61 2.65
N ASP A 59 -12.60 0.53 2.05
CA ASP A 59 -13.02 -0.82 2.36
C ASP A 59 -11.85 -1.79 2.53
N VAL A 60 -12.09 -2.84 3.33
CA VAL A 60 -11.08 -3.86 3.64
C VAL A 60 -10.71 -4.74 2.45
N ALA A 61 -11.58 -4.79 1.42
CA ALA A 61 -11.33 -5.54 0.19
C ALA A 61 -10.56 -4.72 -0.86
N ALA A 62 -10.14 -3.49 -0.51
CA ALA A 62 -9.34 -2.60 -1.34
C ALA A 62 -9.99 -2.23 -2.69
N LEU A 63 -11.31 -2.02 -2.68
CA LEU A 63 -12.13 -1.69 -3.86
C LEU A 63 -12.30 -0.19 -4.08
N GLU A 64 -12.33 0.60 -3.01
CA GLU A 64 -12.60 2.05 -3.01
C GLU A 64 -11.35 2.81 -2.59
N TYR A 65 -10.49 3.14 -3.54
CA TYR A 65 -9.23 3.82 -3.24
C TYR A 65 -9.42 5.32 -3.02
N MET A 66 -8.61 5.87 -2.11
CA MET A 66 -8.69 7.27 -1.69
C MET A 66 -7.42 8.09 -1.90
N GLY A 67 -6.29 7.49 -2.25
CA GLY A 67 -5.02 8.22 -2.39
C GLY A 67 -3.84 7.46 -1.82
N VAL A 68 -2.63 7.96 -2.09
CA VAL A 68 -1.42 7.48 -1.41
C VAL A 68 -1.25 8.33 -0.16
N MET A 69 -1.24 7.68 1.00
CA MET A 69 -0.97 8.32 2.29
C MET A 69 0.52 8.71 2.33
N PRO A 70 0.87 10.01 2.43
CA PRO A 70 2.25 10.47 2.33
C PRO A 70 3.19 9.86 3.38
N PHE A 71 4.49 9.89 3.10
CA PHE A 71 5.51 9.55 4.10
C PHE A 71 5.36 10.38 5.37
N ASN A 72 5.67 9.77 6.52
CA ASN A 72 5.63 10.38 7.85
C ASN A 72 4.24 10.88 8.27
N THR A 73 3.18 10.55 7.51
CA THR A 73 1.81 10.78 7.99
C THR A 73 1.58 9.86 9.18
N VAL A 74 1.38 10.49 10.33
CA VAL A 74 1.14 9.81 11.59
C VAL A 74 -0.29 9.28 11.59
N PHE A 75 -0.44 8.03 11.99
CA PHE A 75 -1.73 7.38 12.12
C PHE A 75 -1.75 6.46 13.34
N ARG A 76 -2.96 6.18 13.81
CA ARG A 76 -3.25 5.18 14.84
C ARG A 76 -3.96 3.97 14.23
N PRO A 77 -3.42 2.75 14.37
CA PRO A 77 -4.08 1.54 13.94
C PRO A 77 -5.07 1.05 15.00
N TRP A 78 -6.19 0.49 14.54
CA TRP A 78 -7.27 0.01 15.41
C TRP A 78 -7.62 -1.45 15.18
N PHE A 79 -7.74 -1.86 13.92
CA PHE A 79 -8.19 -3.20 13.57
C PHE A 79 -7.34 -3.79 12.46
N ARG A 80 -7.15 -5.10 12.50
CA ARG A 80 -6.55 -5.86 11.39
C ARG A 80 -7.57 -6.74 10.69
N ASN A 81 -7.26 -7.06 9.45
CA ASN A 81 -7.99 -8.07 8.68
C ASN A 81 -7.59 -9.51 9.10
N PHE A 82 -8.42 -10.48 8.71
CA PHE A 82 -8.25 -11.91 9.00
C PHE A 82 -7.66 -12.65 7.77
N GLN A 83 -7.27 -13.92 7.93
CA GLN A 83 -6.78 -14.83 6.85
C GLN A 83 -5.58 -14.31 6.04
N GLU A 84 -4.42 -14.13 6.70
CA GLU A 84 -3.14 -13.78 6.05
C GLU A 84 -3.08 -12.39 5.36
N SER A 85 -4.12 -11.57 5.47
CA SER A 85 -4.11 -10.20 4.99
C SER A 85 -3.31 -9.27 5.92
N ASN A 86 -2.50 -8.38 5.33
CA ASN A 86 -1.78 -7.31 6.05
C ASN A 86 -2.57 -6.00 6.14
N MET A 87 -3.84 -6.00 5.71
CA MET A 87 -4.69 -4.82 5.75
C MET A 87 -5.09 -4.48 7.19
N MET A 88 -5.04 -3.20 7.51
CA MET A 88 -5.48 -2.65 8.78
C MET A 88 -6.30 -1.39 8.59
N PHE A 89 -7.25 -1.18 9.48
CA PHE A 89 -7.98 0.08 9.62
C PHE A 89 -7.20 1.03 10.52
N VAL A 90 -6.99 2.26 10.05
CA VAL A 90 -6.21 3.29 10.71
C VAL A 90 -6.94 4.62 10.69
N THR A 91 -6.63 5.49 11.66
CA THR A 91 -7.15 6.86 11.73
C THR A 91 -6.01 7.85 11.91
N GLY A 92 -6.15 9.04 11.36
CA GLY A 92 -5.27 10.17 11.66
C GLY A 92 -6.03 11.47 11.43
N ASP A 93 -5.29 12.56 11.24
CA ASP A 93 -5.88 13.88 11.05
C ASP A 93 -6.69 13.93 9.75
N ASP A 94 -8.02 14.05 9.89
CA ASP A 94 -9.00 14.12 8.79
C ASP A 94 -9.08 12.86 7.90
N PHE A 95 -8.75 11.68 8.42
CA PHE A 95 -8.99 10.41 7.70
C PHE A 95 -9.23 9.20 8.60
N ALA A 96 -9.98 8.25 8.05
CA ALA A 96 -10.20 6.91 8.60
C ALA A 96 -10.28 5.90 7.44
N VAL A 97 -9.21 5.15 7.20
CA VAL A 97 -9.02 4.35 5.98
C VAL A 97 -8.39 2.99 6.28
N PHE A 98 -8.42 2.10 5.29
CA PHE A 98 -7.67 0.87 5.28
C PHE A 98 -6.33 1.05 4.55
N ILE A 99 -5.25 0.55 5.13
CA ILE A 99 -3.90 0.51 4.53
C ILE A 99 -3.22 -0.83 4.79
N ASP A 100 -2.22 -1.19 3.99
CA ASP A 100 -1.41 -2.39 4.20
C ASP A 100 -0.21 -2.09 5.13
N ARG A 101 -0.06 -2.88 6.20
CA ARG A 101 1.02 -2.75 7.19
C ARG A 101 2.41 -2.64 6.57
N ARG A 102 2.66 -3.32 5.45
CA ARG A 102 3.99 -3.39 4.82
C ARG A 102 4.51 -2.04 4.33
N TRP A 103 3.63 -1.06 4.18
CA TRP A 103 3.97 0.31 3.78
C TRP A 103 3.92 1.28 4.95
N THR A 104 4.31 0.83 6.14
CA THR A 104 4.27 1.63 7.38
C THR A 104 5.45 1.28 8.28
N THR A 105 5.71 2.13 9.27
CA THR A 105 6.70 1.82 10.32
C THR A 105 6.22 0.78 11.33
N MET A 106 4.97 0.30 11.24
CA MET A 106 4.38 -0.62 12.19
C MET A 106 5.02 -2.02 12.13
N PRO A 107 5.62 -2.55 13.21
CA PRO A 107 6.14 -3.91 13.26
C PRO A 107 5.04 -4.97 13.13
N GLU A 108 5.39 -6.15 12.64
CA GLU A 108 4.43 -7.25 12.44
C GLU A 108 3.85 -7.75 13.77
N GLU A 109 4.66 -7.78 14.83
CA GLU A 109 4.23 -8.17 16.16
C GLU A 109 3.11 -7.26 16.68
N SER A 110 3.33 -5.95 16.62
CA SER A 110 2.32 -4.94 16.98
C SER A 110 1.05 -5.08 16.13
N PHE A 111 1.19 -5.34 14.83
CA PHE A 111 0.05 -5.56 13.94
C PHE A 111 -0.77 -6.78 14.36
N ARG A 112 -0.13 -7.91 14.72
CA ARG A 112 -0.82 -9.14 15.13
C ARG A 112 -1.59 -8.99 16.45
N LEU A 113 -1.18 -8.05 17.30
CA LEU A 113 -1.88 -7.70 18.54
C LEU A 113 -3.15 -6.88 18.32
N LEU A 114 -3.34 -6.30 17.12
CA LEU A 114 -4.57 -5.58 16.82
C LEU A 114 -5.79 -6.51 16.88
N PRO A 115 -6.92 -6.04 17.42
CA PRO A 115 -8.18 -6.75 17.32
C PRO A 115 -8.60 -6.99 15.86
N ASN A 116 -9.25 -8.12 15.60
CA ASN A 116 -9.82 -8.38 14.27
C ASN A 116 -11.02 -7.48 13.98
N LEU A 117 -11.25 -7.23 12.69
CA LEU A 117 -12.40 -6.52 12.14
C LEU A 117 -13.73 -7.30 12.23
N GLU A 118 -13.71 -8.56 12.67
CA GLU A 118 -14.90 -9.41 12.75
C GLU A 118 -16.01 -8.79 13.60
N GLY A 119 -17.22 -8.70 13.04
CA GLY A 119 -18.38 -8.08 13.70
C GLY A 119 -18.31 -6.55 13.82
N ARG A 120 -17.25 -5.90 13.34
CA ARG A 120 -17.06 -4.44 13.41
C ARG A 120 -17.17 -3.80 12.03
N ARG A 121 -17.81 -2.64 11.98
CA ARG A 121 -17.94 -1.80 10.78
C ARG A 121 -17.48 -0.38 11.11
N PRO A 122 -16.17 -0.14 11.15
CA PRO A 122 -15.65 1.21 11.38
C PRO A 122 -16.16 2.15 10.28
N ARG A 123 -16.41 3.41 10.64
CA ARG A 123 -16.75 4.44 9.66
C ARG A 123 -15.47 4.85 8.94
N THR A 124 -15.49 4.75 7.61
CA THR A 124 -14.39 5.18 6.76
C THR A 124 -14.71 6.50 6.08
N PHE A 125 -13.70 7.35 5.98
CA PHE A 125 -13.73 8.63 5.27
C PHE A 125 -12.29 9.07 4.97
N CYS A 126 -12.12 9.99 4.02
CA CYS A 126 -10.82 10.56 3.70
C CYS A 126 -11.05 12.00 3.26
N ASP A 127 -10.90 12.93 4.20
CA ASP A 127 -11.06 14.37 3.98
C ASP A 127 -9.71 15.11 4.06
N ALA A 128 -8.64 14.40 4.42
CA ALA A 128 -7.28 14.89 4.42
C ALA A 128 -6.86 15.41 3.03
N ALA A 129 -5.93 16.37 3.01
CA ALA A 129 -5.56 17.08 1.79
C ALA A 129 -4.97 16.19 0.66
N TRP A 130 -4.51 14.99 0.98
CA TRP A 130 -3.96 14.00 0.04
C TRP A 130 -5.03 13.04 -0.53
N CYS A 131 -6.26 13.10 -0.01
CA CYS A 131 -7.37 12.29 -0.46
C CYS A 131 -7.85 12.75 -1.85
N ASN A 132 -8.09 11.80 -2.76
CA ASN A 132 -8.49 12.05 -4.15
C ASN A 132 -9.96 11.66 -4.46
N GLY A 133 -10.76 11.39 -3.42
CA GLY A 133 -12.13 10.86 -3.52
C GLY A 133 -12.16 9.37 -3.90
N PRO A 134 -13.31 8.67 -3.79
CA PRO A 134 -13.41 7.28 -4.17
C PRO A 134 -13.20 7.14 -5.68
N GLN A 135 -12.04 6.58 -6.04
CA GLN A 135 -11.61 6.30 -7.40
C GLN A 135 -11.32 4.80 -7.52
N PRO A 136 -11.36 4.20 -8.72
CA PRO A 136 -10.73 2.90 -8.90
C PRO A 136 -9.27 3.03 -8.42
N THR A 137 -8.80 2.06 -7.64
CA THR A 137 -7.41 2.01 -7.17
C THR A 137 -6.46 2.37 -8.30
N PRO A 138 -5.69 3.47 -8.21
CA PRO A 138 -4.60 3.67 -9.11
C PRO A 138 -3.68 2.53 -8.77
N THR A 139 -3.62 1.59 -9.70
CA THR A 139 -2.33 1.22 -10.24
C THR A 139 -1.48 2.49 -10.20
N PRO A 140 -0.46 2.64 -9.33
CA PRO A 140 0.16 3.91 -8.87
C PRO A 140 0.46 5.05 -9.93
N THR A 141 -0.51 5.64 -10.65
CA THR A 141 -0.28 6.59 -11.77
C THR A 141 -0.28 8.06 -11.38
N GLY A 142 0.89 8.68 -11.44
CA GLY A 142 1.10 9.99 -12.06
C GLY A 142 0.97 11.23 -11.18
N SER A 143 2.10 11.77 -10.72
CA SER A 143 2.17 13.13 -10.15
C SER A 143 2.59 14.15 -11.22
N GLY A 144 1.72 15.12 -11.47
CA GLY A 144 1.98 16.28 -12.30
C GLY A 144 2.88 17.36 -11.64
N PRO A 145 3.05 18.51 -12.31
CA PRO A 145 4.22 19.38 -12.21
C PRO A 145 4.37 20.23 -10.93
N ILE A 146 3.44 20.15 -9.96
CA ILE A 146 3.54 20.91 -8.70
C ILE A 146 4.30 20.12 -7.62
N ILE A 147 4.37 18.78 -7.73
CA ILE A 147 5.13 17.92 -6.81
C ILE A 147 6.66 18.04 -7.03
N ALA A 148 7.10 18.40 -8.24
CA ALA A 148 8.51 18.58 -8.58
C ALA A 148 9.22 19.70 -7.79
N LEU A 149 8.47 20.66 -7.21
CA LEU A 149 9.03 21.69 -6.33
C LEU A 149 9.23 21.20 -4.89
N PHE A 150 8.47 20.19 -4.45
CA PHE A 150 8.59 19.61 -3.10
C PHE A 150 9.64 18.50 -3.04
N GLU A 151 9.85 17.76 -4.13
CA GLU A 151 10.94 16.76 -4.25
C GLU A 151 12.34 17.39 -4.25
N ALA A 152 12.48 18.69 -4.54
CA ALA A 152 13.75 19.40 -4.48
C ALA A 152 14.29 19.60 -3.05
N ALA A 153 13.51 19.26 -2.01
CA ALA A 153 13.88 19.48 -0.60
C ALA A 153 14.18 18.19 0.20
N THR A 154 14.15 17.01 -0.40
CA THR A 154 14.51 15.76 0.31
C THR A 154 16.00 15.44 0.15
N PRO A 155 16.77 15.23 1.24
CA PRO A 155 18.10 14.65 1.15
C PRO A 155 18.01 13.22 0.62
N VAL A 156 18.92 12.87 -0.28
CA VAL A 156 19.02 11.58 -0.98
C VAL A 156 18.87 10.40 -0.01
N ALA A 157 17.95 9.49 -0.31
CA ALA A 157 17.79 8.22 0.38
C ALA A 157 19.14 7.50 0.48
N THR A 158 19.65 7.30 1.70
CA THR A 158 20.86 6.50 1.95
C THR A 158 20.49 5.01 1.96
N SER A 159 19.99 4.51 0.83
CA SER A 159 20.30 3.18 0.31
C SER A 159 19.78 3.16 -1.13
N GLU A 160 20.65 3.43 -2.09
CA GLU A 160 20.36 3.10 -3.47
C GLU A 160 20.09 1.59 -3.54
N ALA A 161 18.88 1.19 -3.92
CA ALA A 161 18.71 -0.10 -4.57
C ALA A 161 19.53 -0.04 -5.85
N VAL A 162 20.78 -0.53 -5.79
CA VAL A 162 21.68 -0.63 -6.93
C VAL A 162 20.93 -1.44 -8.01
N PRO A 163 20.69 -0.90 -9.21
CA PRO A 163 20.12 -1.69 -10.29
C PRO A 163 21.05 -2.88 -10.55
N ILE A 164 20.56 -4.10 -10.36
CA ILE A 164 21.28 -5.31 -10.75
C ILE A 164 21.09 -5.47 -12.26
N GLY A 165 21.70 -4.60 -13.08
CA GLY A 165 21.52 -4.65 -14.53
C GLY A 165 22.17 -3.49 -15.29
N PRO A 166 22.21 -3.56 -16.64
CA PRO A 166 22.78 -2.53 -17.48
C PRO A 166 21.88 -1.29 -17.47
N VAL A 167 22.31 -0.24 -16.76
CA VAL A 167 21.60 1.05 -16.76
C VAL A 167 21.79 1.74 -18.11
N PRO A 168 20.71 2.06 -18.84
CA PRO A 168 20.81 2.79 -20.09
C PRO A 168 21.37 4.20 -19.87
N VAL A 169 22.39 4.56 -20.65
CA VAL A 169 23.03 5.89 -20.61
C VAL A 169 22.36 6.85 -21.61
N ASN A 170 22.37 8.14 -21.31
CA ASN A 170 21.81 9.21 -22.16
C ASN A 170 20.29 9.04 -22.45
N LYS A 171 19.56 8.40 -21.55
CA LYS A 171 18.11 8.25 -21.63
C LYS A 171 17.43 8.86 -20.43
N THR A 172 16.21 9.34 -20.61
CA THR A 172 15.40 9.89 -19.53
C THR A 172 14.79 8.76 -18.73
N LEU A 173 15.05 8.74 -17.43
CA LEU A 173 14.35 7.85 -16.50
C LEU A 173 12.90 8.31 -16.36
N VAL A 174 11.97 7.39 -16.54
CA VAL A 174 10.54 7.58 -16.26
C VAL A 174 10.07 6.46 -15.33
N THR A 175 8.87 6.61 -14.76
CA THR A 175 8.26 5.59 -13.92
C THR A 175 7.36 4.69 -14.75
N TRP A 176 6.95 3.57 -14.17
CA TRP A 176 6.05 2.63 -14.82
C TRP A 176 4.74 3.24 -15.36
N ASN A 177 4.33 4.40 -14.84
CA ASN A 177 3.18 5.20 -15.31
C ASN A 177 3.27 5.64 -16.77
N ASN A 178 4.50 5.82 -17.20
CA ASN A 178 4.83 6.16 -18.56
C ASN A 178 4.85 4.92 -19.46
N ILE A 179 4.63 3.72 -18.92
CA ILE A 179 4.58 2.49 -19.73
C ILE A 179 3.13 2.23 -20.12
N ARG A 180 2.89 2.26 -21.44
CA ARG A 180 1.63 1.77 -22.01
C ARG A 180 1.77 0.28 -22.29
N VAL A 181 0.82 -0.48 -21.76
CA VAL A 181 0.78 -1.95 -21.89
C VAL A 181 -0.39 -2.34 -22.78
N THR A 182 -0.10 -3.05 -23.87
CA THR A 182 -1.11 -3.68 -24.72
C THR A 182 -1.08 -5.19 -24.49
N TYR A 183 -2.13 -5.72 -23.88
CA TYR A 183 -2.26 -7.14 -23.56
C TYR A 183 -2.64 -7.95 -24.81
N ILE A 184 -1.86 -8.99 -25.12
CA ILE A 184 -2.05 -9.83 -26.31
C ILE A 184 -2.62 -11.20 -25.92
N VAL A 185 -1.89 -11.96 -25.09
CA VAL A 185 -2.28 -13.32 -24.68
C VAL A 185 -1.94 -13.55 -23.21
N ASP A 186 -2.95 -13.87 -22.41
CA ASP A 186 -2.77 -14.30 -21.02
C ASP A 186 -2.46 -15.79 -20.94
N ASN A 187 -1.49 -16.15 -20.11
CA ASN A 187 -1.21 -17.54 -19.71
C ASN A 187 -1.51 -17.71 -18.21
N PRO A 188 -2.73 -18.13 -17.85
CA PRO A 188 -3.12 -18.28 -16.44
C PRO A 188 -2.36 -19.42 -15.75
N THR A 189 -1.87 -20.41 -16.47
CA THR A 189 -1.13 -21.55 -15.90
C THR A 189 0.24 -21.15 -15.39
N THR A 190 0.94 -20.25 -16.09
CA THR A 190 2.28 -19.77 -15.69
C THR A 190 2.26 -18.41 -14.99
N ARG A 191 1.07 -17.82 -14.79
CA ARG A 191 0.88 -16.45 -14.28
C ARG A 191 1.71 -15.40 -15.05
N ALA A 192 1.75 -15.56 -16.37
CA ALA A 192 2.44 -14.66 -17.28
C ALA A 192 1.50 -14.17 -18.39
N VAL A 193 1.90 -13.09 -19.05
CA VAL A 193 1.16 -12.49 -20.15
C VAL A 193 2.11 -11.98 -21.22
N GLN A 194 1.71 -12.15 -22.48
CA GLN A 194 2.37 -11.54 -23.63
C GLN A 194 1.84 -10.13 -23.82
N VAL A 195 2.73 -9.15 -23.75
CA VAL A 195 2.41 -7.72 -23.84
C VAL A 195 3.27 -7.03 -24.88
N ALA A 196 2.65 -6.17 -25.68
CA ALA A 196 3.35 -5.15 -26.45
C ALA A 196 3.48 -3.89 -25.60
N LEU A 197 4.68 -3.31 -25.57
CA LEU A 197 5.01 -2.21 -24.67
C LEU A 197 5.44 -0.95 -25.43
N GLU A 198 4.97 0.19 -24.95
CA GLU A 198 5.45 1.52 -25.32
C GLU A 198 5.84 2.30 -24.08
N ILE A 199 6.78 3.23 -24.23
CA ILE A 199 7.23 4.13 -23.16
C ILE A 199 6.98 5.58 -23.57
N CYS A 200 6.27 6.31 -22.72
CA CYS A 200 5.68 7.61 -23.03
C CYS A 200 6.43 8.75 -22.37
N ALA A 201 6.36 9.92 -23.00
CA ALA A 201 6.94 11.15 -22.45
C ALA A 201 6.23 11.57 -21.16
N GLU A 202 4.90 11.44 -21.14
CA GLU A 202 4.06 11.78 -19.98
C GLU A 202 3.16 10.62 -19.57
N PRO A 203 2.69 10.57 -18.31
CA PRO A 203 1.70 9.60 -17.82
C PRO A 203 0.34 9.66 -18.54
N ALA A 204 0.03 10.75 -19.25
CA ALA A 204 -1.15 10.83 -20.11
C ALA A 204 -1.05 9.90 -21.34
N GLN A 205 0.13 9.34 -21.62
CA GLN A 205 0.40 8.36 -22.68
C GLN A 205 -0.02 8.84 -24.08
N ILE A 206 0.20 10.11 -24.37
CA ILE A 206 -0.14 10.72 -25.68
C ILE A 206 1.00 10.50 -26.67
N THR A 207 2.24 10.76 -26.23
CA THR A 207 3.45 10.63 -27.06
C THR A 207 4.30 9.49 -26.54
N CYS A 208 4.32 8.37 -27.26
CA CYS A 208 5.02 7.16 -26.85
C CYS A 208 6.01 6.67 -27.92
N GLU A 209 7.07 6.01 -27.47
CA GLU A 209 8.04 5.32 -28.31
C GLU A 209 8.00 3.81 -28.00
N PRO A 210 8.31 2.95 -28.98
CA PRO A 210 8.31 1.51 -28.77
C PRO A 210 9.37 1.12 -27.74
N VAL A 211 9.03 0.16 -26.88
CA VAL A 211 10.03 -0.50 -26.03
C VAL A 211 10.88 -1.43 -26.90
N LEU A 212 12.18 -1.24 -26.82
CA LEU A 212 13.19 -1.97 -27.57
C LEU A 212 13.63 -3.22 -26.82
N ASN A 213 13.92 -3.08 -25.52
CA ASN A 213 14.41 -4.16 -24.68
C ASN A 213 13.73 -4.16 -23.31
N VAL A 214 13.60 -5.34 -22.73
CA VAL A 214 13.26 -5.51 -21.31
C VAL A 214 14.32 -6.40 -20.67
N TYR A 215 14.94 -5.93 -19.60
CA TYR A 215 15.90 -6.70 -18.81
C TYR A 215 15.25 -7.11 -17.48
N ASP A 216 15.32 -8.39 -17.16
CA ASP A 216 14.83 -8.97 -15.92
C ASP A 216 16.00 -9.14 -14.95
N GLY A 217 16.02 -8.32 -13.91
CA GLY A 217 17.09 -8.33 -12.91
C GLY A 217 17.03 -9.52 -11.95
N ASN A 218 15.91 -10.26 -11.88
CA ASN A 218 15.84 -11.49 -11.08
C ASN A 218 16.55 -12.63 -11.80
N ALA A 219 16.37 -12.70 -13.13
CA ALA A 219 16.98 -13.72 -13.97
C ALA A 219 18.36 -13.30 -14.53
N GLY A 220 18.71 -12.01 -14.45
CA GLY A 220 19.97 -11.46 -14.96
C GLY A 220 20.07 -11.48 -16.50
N ILE A 221 18.93 -11.47 -17.20
CA ILE A 221 18.86 -11.64 -18.65
C ILE A 221 17.92 -10.64 -19.31
N PHE A 222 18.17 -10.33 -20.58
CA PHE A 222 17.19 -9.66 -21.42
C PHE A 222 16.06 -10.64 -21.80
N LYS A 223 14.81 -10.21 -21.64
CA LYS A 223 13.64 -10.95 -22.10
C LYS A 223 13.68 -11.05 -23.63
N PRO A 224 13.47 -12.25 -24.19
CA PRO A 224 13.43 -12.39 -25.64
C PRO A 224 12.19 -11.69 -26.22
N ILE A 225 12.35 -11.15 -27.43
CA ILE A 225 11.22 -10.68 -28.23
C ILE A 225 10.54 -11.93 -28.79
N ILE A 226 9.29 -12.18 -28.39
CA ILE A 226 8.56 -13.38 -28.78
C ILE A 226 7.98 -13.22 -30.18
N GLN A 227 7.44 -12.03 -30.46
CA GLN A 227 6.83 -11.67 -31.72
C GLN A 227 6.75 -10.14 -31.85
N GLN A 228 6.23 -9.67 -32.99
CA GLN A 228 5.87 -8.27 -33.17
C GLN A 228 4.36 -8.13 -33.38
N PHE A 229 3.77 -7.10 -32.76
CA PHE A 229 2.35 -6.77 -32.89
C PHE A 229 2.22 -5.28 -33.22
N ASN A 230 1.65 -4.95 -34.38
CA ASN A 230 1.54 -3.57 -34.88
C ASN A 230 2.86 -2.78 -34.87
N GLY A 231 3.98 -3.46 -35.14
CA GLY A 231 5.32 -2.83 -35.13
C GLY A 231 5.93 -2.66 -33.73
N LEU A 232 5.25 -3.11 -32.66
CA LEU A 232 5.77 -3.15 -31.30
C LEU A 232 6.35 -4.53 -30.98
N ASN A 233 7.42 -4.57 -30.19
CA ASN A 233 7.98 -5.81 -29.67
C ASN A 233 7.09 -6.39 -28.57
N VAL A 234 6.85 -7.70 -28.62
CA VAL A 234 6.07 -8.42 -27.62
C VAL A 234 6.99 -9.20 -26.69
N PHE A 235 6.77 -9.02 -25.39
CA PHE A 235 7.51 -9.69 -24.31
C PHE A 235 6.55 -10.50 -23.45
N GLU A 236 7.04 -11.59 -22.85
CA GLU A 236 6.31 -12.31 -21.81
C GLU A 236 6.77 -11.82 -20.43
N LEU A 237 5.82 -11.32 -19.65
CA LEU A 237 6.04 -10.77 -18.32
C LEU A 237 5.06 -11.37 -17.31
N SER A 238 5.48 -11.44 -16.05
CA SER A 238 4.61 -11.80 -14.93
C SER A 238 3.68 -10.65 -14.56
N TYR A 239 2.54 -10.98 -13.97
CA TYR A 239 1.63 -9.96 -13.43
C TYR A 239 2.20 -9.26 -12.18
N GLY A 240 1.63 -8.10 -11.86
CA GLY A 240 1.94 -7.30 -10.68
C GLY A 240 2.95 -6.18 -10.92
N TYR A 241 3.31 -5.50 -9.82
CA TYR A 241 4.33 -4.47 -9.79
C TYR A 241 5.74 -5.09 -9.67
N GLN A 242 6.65 -4.70 -10.54
CA GLN A 242 8.02 -5.21 -10.59
C GLN A 242 9.00 -4.04 -10.52
N THR A 243 9.96 -4.11 -9.60
CA THR A 243 11.01 -3.08 -9.38
C THR A 243 12.42 -3.54 -9.75
N ASN A 244 12.58 -4.81 -10.10
CA ASN A 244 13.85 -5.39 -10.53
C ASN A 244 13.83 -5.68 -12.04
N VAL A 245 13.50 -4.65 -12.81
CA VAL A 245 13.33 -4.72 -14.27
C VAL A 245 13.90 -3.44 -14.88
N ILE A 246 14.36 -3.51 -16.14
CA ILE A 246 14.70 -2.32 -16.92
C ILE A 246 13.95 -2.39 -18.24
N VAL A 247 13.01 -1.47 -18.43
CA VAL A 247 12.22 -1.34 -19.66
C VAL A 247 12.81 -0.20 -20.46
N GLU A 248 13.31 -0.48 -21.66
CA GLU A 248 14.15 0.45 -22.41
C GLU A 248 13.52 0.81 -23.77
N GLY A 249 13.28 2.09 -24.01
CA GLY A 249 12.92 2.66 -25.31
C GLY A 249 14.11 3.31 -26.01
N ALA A 250 13.84 4.10 -27.05
CA ALA A 250 14.88 4.82 -27.79
C ALA A 250 15.52 5.96 -26.99
N THR A 251 14.70 6.76 -26.31
CA THR A 251 15.12 7.96 -25.56
C THR A 251 14.82 7.87 -24.07
N ARG A 252 14.04 6.88 -23.63
CA ARG A 252 13.58 6.71 -22.26
C ARG A 252 13.87 5.31 -21.73
N TYR A 253 13.88 5.18 -20.42
CA TYR A 253 13.85 3.89 -19.75
C TYR A 253 13.09 3.98 -18.42
N SER A 254 12.56 2.85 -17.97
CA SER A 254 11.95 2.69 -16.65
C SER A 254 12.65 1.59 -15.88
N ARG A 255 12.68 1.71 -14.56
CA ARG A 255 13.21 0.69 -13.63
C ARG A 255 12.11 -0.13 -12.95
N ASP A 256 10.87 0.19 -13.27
CA ASP A 256 9.70 -0.49 -12.78
C ASP A 256 8.64 -0.66 -13.88
N ILE A 257 7.78 -1.64 -13.71
CA ILE A 257 6.62 -1.87 -14.56
C ILE A 257 5.47 -2.44 -13.72
N PHE A 258 4.24 -2.11 -14.10
CA PHE A 258 3.05 -2.80 -13.61
C PHE A 258 2.35 -3.54 -14.74
N ILE A 259 2.04 -4.81 -14.51
CA ILE A 259 1.29 -5.65 -15.44
C ILE A 259 0.00 -6.12 -14.75
N SER A 260 -1.15 -5.65 -15.22
CA SER A 260 -2.46 -5.97 -14.65
C SER A 260 -2.81 -7.43 -14.83
N GLU A 261 -3.35 -8.06 -13.78
CA GLU A 261 -3.95 -9.39 -13.88
C GLU A 261 -5.26 -9.33 -14.70
N PRO A 262 -5.69 -10.43 -15.35
CA PRO A 262 -6.85 -10.42 -16.23
C PRO A 262 -8.17 -10.08 -15.55
N GLY A 263 -8.27 -10.27 -14.23
CA GLY A 263 -9.45 -9.88 -13.43
C GLY A 263 -9.49 -8.38 -13.07
N LEU A 264 -8.44 -7.63 -13.40
CA LEU A 264 -8.29 -6.19 -13.08
C LEU A 264 -8.38 -5.30 -14.33
N ARG A 265 -8.66 -5.87 -15.50
CA ARG A 265 -8.75 -5.18 -16.80
C ARG A 265 -10.16 -5.18 -17.36
#